data_AF-A0A3A8ESM6-F1
#
_entry.id   AF-A0A3A8ESM6-F1
#
_cell.length_a   1.000
_cell.length_b   1.000
_cell.length_c   1.000
_cell.angle_alpha   90.00
_cell.angle_beta   90.00
_cell.angle_gamma   90.00
#
_symmetry.space_group_name_H-M   'P 1'
#
loop_
_entity.id
_entity.type
_entity.pdbx_description
1 polymer ?
#
loop_
_entity_poly.entity_id
_entity_poly.type
_entity_poly.pdbx_seq_one_letter_code
_entity_poly.pdbx_strand_id
1 'polypeptide(L)'
;MGVRTFFRNMFDSATRRELYEFTRGTEKFYYTSGDAEVELNDVLYEQLTISRSEIKKSSDLEKDELEITFARDSKFAQDCLRSALEENIFVKVTKYQHGNLEVLWQGRVVSVKPSGAQITLKCETDYTKLGRAGARLKFQRTCCHDLYGNGCKLNKADWGVLTTIKSVTANAIELRDLTFDDNYFRLGMLQSTFGVSVGIESSAGNVVNIIRRLDSLADQVTSDADLLTYKNAVSALDQAIATRDALDEDDPNYEQDFTDAQALVELKQEAVNVASQKVFFVTVYPGCMKSLTACHRFNNTENHLGFAYMPEDNPATTRNA
;
A
#
# COMPACT_ATOMS: atom_id res chain seq x y z
N MET A 1 0.33 -43.86 32.19
CA MET A 1 -0.58 -42.75 31.85
C MET A 1 -1.91 -43.00 32.54
N GLY A 2 -2.38 -42.07 33.37
CA GLY A 2 -3.62 -42.26 34.13
C GLY A 2 -4.86 -42.21 33.24
N VAL A 3 -5.90 -42.94 33.62
CA VAL A 3 -7.21 -43.02 32.94
C VAL A 3 -7.79 -41.63 32.64
N ARG A 4 -7.59 -40.66 33.54
CA ARG A 4 -7.97 -39.25 33.33
C ARG A 4 -7.23 -38.57 32.18
N THR A 5 -5.92 -38.81 32.02
CA THR A 5 -5.11 -38.25 30.92
C THR A 5 -5.48 -38.91 29.59
N PHE A 6 -5.80 -40.20 29.60
CA PHE A 6 -6.26 -40.93 28.43
C PHE A 6 -7.63 -40.42 27.93
N PHE A 7 -8.61 -40.28 28.82
CA PHE A 7 -9.92 -39.72 28.46
C PHE A 7 -9.81 -38.26 28.03
N ARG A 8 -9.00 -37.44 28.71
CA ARG A 8 -8.75 -36.04 28.29
C ARG A 8 -8.22 -35.98 26.87
N ASN A 9 -7.19 -36.76 26.51
CA ASN A 9 -6.64 -36.78 25.15
C ASN A 9 -7.62 -37.36 24.11
N MET A 10 -8.45 -38.34 24.50
CA MET A 10 -9.45 -38.92 23.61
C MET A 10 -10.59 -37.94 23.30
N PHE A 11 -11.10 -37.21 24.30
CA PHE A 11 -12.12 -36.18 24.09
C PHE A 11 -11.53 -34.95 23.38
N ASP A 12 -10.31 -34.53 23.72
CA ASP A 12 -9.64 -33.41 23.07
C ASP A 12 -9.43 -33.65 21.57
N SER A 13 -8.97 -34.84 21.20
CA SER A 13 -8.81 -35.22 19.79
C SER A 13 -10.13 -35.36 19.03
N ALA A 14 -11.23 -35.69 19.72
CA ALA A 14 -12.55 -35.80 19.10
C ALA A 14 -13.20 -34.42 18.87
N THR A 15 -12.84 -33.40 19.64
CA THR A 15 -13.37 -32.05 19.48
C THR A 15 -12.92 -31.46 18.15
N ARG A 16 -13.90 -30.95 17.38
CA ARG A 16 -13.63 -30.24 16.14
C ARG A 16 -13.13 -28.84 16.49
N ARG A 17 -11.91 -28.52 16.08
CA ARG A 17 -11.35 -27.16 16.14
C ARG A 17 -11.22 -26.57 14.76
N GLU A 18 -11.42 -25.26 14.65
CA GLU A 18 -11.10 -24.52 13.43
C GLU A 18 -9.84 -23.69 13.68
N LEU A 19 -8.92 -23.79 12.74
CA LEU A 19 -7.63 -23.10 12.73
C LEU A 19 -7.66 -22.08 11.60
N TYR A 20 -7.26 -20.87 11.92
CA TYR A 20 -7.26 -19.72 11.02
C TYR A 20 -5.82 -19.28 10.82
N GLU A 21 -5.38 -19.25 9.57
CA GLU A 21 -4.09 -18.70 9.14
C GLU A 21 -4.37 -17.43 8.33
N PHE A 22 -3.95 -16.29 8.85
CA PHE A 22 -3.97 -15.01 8.15
C PHE A 22 -2.55 -14.66 7.71
N THR A 23 -2.34 -14.44 6.42
CA THR A 23 -1.04 -14.05 5.86
C THR A 23 -1.13 -12.64 5.29
N ARG A 24 -0.29 -11.73 5.78
CA ARG A 24 -0.15 -10.35 5.31
C ARG A 24 1.31 -10.11 4.95
N GLY A 25 1.62 -10.01 3.65
CA GLY A 25 3.00 -9.89 3.20
C GLY A 25 3.85 -11.08 3.67
N THR A 26 4.83 -10.81 4.54
CA THR A 26 5.69 -11.81 5.19
C THR A 26 5.20 -12.25 6.58
N GLU A 27 4.27 -11.51 7.17
CA GLU A 27 3.73 -11.79 8.50
C GLU A 27 2.60 -12.83 8.44
N LYS A 28 2.58 -13.72 9.42
CA LYS A 28 1.55 -14.75 9.58
C LYS A 28 0.97 -14.70 10.98
N PHE A 29 -0.35 -14.77 11.05
CA PHE A 29 -1.10 -14.81 12.30
C PHE A 29 -1.91 -16.11 12.36
N TYR A 30 -1.80 -16.81 13.48
CA TYR A 30 -2.35 -18.13 13.68
C TYR A 30 -3.32 -18.12 14.86
N TYR A 31 -4.60 -18.39 14.58
CA TYR A 31 -5.66 -18.37 15.59
C TYR A 31 -6.46 -19.66 15.59
N THR A 32 -6.98 -20.05 16.75
CA THR A 32 -7.92 -21.15 16.88
C THR A 32 -9.24 -20.68 17.48
N SER A 33 -10.35 -21.23 16.99
CA SER A 33 -11.66 -21.13 17.63
C SER A 33 -11.81 -22.06 18.85
N GLY A 34 -10.78 -22.85 19.15
CA GLY A 34 -10.74 -23.74 20.30
C GLY A 34 -10.71 -22.97 21.63
N ASP A 35 -10.98 -23.69 22.70
CA ASP A 35 -10.92 -23.22 24.08
C ASP A 35 -9.49 -23.26 24.68
N ALA A 36 -8.52 -23.77 23.92
CA ALA A 36 -7.12 -23.86 24.28
C ALA A 36 -6.23 -23.66 23.04
N GLU A 37 -4.99 -23.24 23.28
CA GLU A 37 -3.96 -23.13 22.25
C GLU A 37 -3.66 -24.49 21.62
N VAL A 38 -3.31 -24.47 20.32
CA VAL A 38 -3.00 -25.67 19.55
C VAL A 38 -1.62 -25.52 18.94
N GLU A 39 -0.69 -26.41 19.29
CA GLU A 39 0.65 -26.47 18.70
C GLU A 39 0.68 -27.53 17.60
N LEU A 40 1.01 -27.12 16.37
CA LEU A 40 1.07 -27.98 15.19
C LEU A 40 2.29 -27.62 14.34
N ASN A 41 3.18 -28.59 14.12
CA ASN A 41 4.37 -28.43 13.28
C ASN A 41 5.20 -27.19 13.66
N ASP A 42 5.48 -27.00 14.94
CA ASP A 42 6.22 -25.85 15.51
C ASP A 42 5.52 -24.49 15.33
N VAL A 43 4.23 -24.49 15.00
CA VAL A 43 3.38 -23.30 14.93
C VAL A 43 2.37 -23.32 16.08
N LEU A 44 2.37 -22.25 16.89
CA LEU A 44 1.41 -22.04 17.96
C LEU A 44 0.19 -21.28 17.43
N TYR A 45 -0.98 -21.90 17.50
CA TYR A 45 -2.26 -21.24 17.23
C TYR A 45 -2.82 -20.66 18.53
N GLU A 46 -2.88 -19.34 18.60
CA GLU A 46 -3.39 -18.60 19.76
C GLU A 46 -4.91 -18.71 19.86
N GLN A 47 -5.42 -18.83 21.09
CA GLN A 47 -6.86 -18.83 21.33
C GLN A 47 -7.45 -17.45 21.04
N LEU A 48 -8.47 -17.40 20.19
CA LEU A 48 -9.23 -16.18 19.93
C LEU A 48 -10.72 -16.48 19.83
N THR A 49 -11.56 -15.60 20.37
CA THR A 49 -13.02 -15.68 20.16
C THR A 49 -13.34 -15.29 18.72
N ILE A 50 -13.22 -16.27 17.83
CA ILE A 50 -13.43 -16.15 16.39
C ILE A 50 -14.61 -17.01 15.97
N SER A 51 -15.49 -16.43 15.17
CA SER A 51 -16.64 -17.09 14.58
C SER A 51 -16.69 -16.78 13.09
N ARG A 52 -17.38 -17.62 12.33
CA ARG A 52 -17.55 -17.41 10.88
C ARG A 52 -18.98 -17.68 10.45
N SER A 53 -19.37 -17.10 9.33
CA SER A 53 -20.60 -17.48 8.63
C SER A 53 -20.52 -18.91 8.09
N GLU A 54 -21.66 -19.44 7.67
CA GLU A 54 -21.73 -20.71 6.96
C GLU A 54 -20.87 -20.66 5.68
N ILE A 55 -20.10 -21.72 5.43
CA ILE A 55 -19.37 -21.88 4.16
C ILE A 55 -20.36 -22.45 3.16
N LYS A 56 -20.85 -21.58 2.28
CA LYS A 56 -21.67 -21.98 1.14
C LYS A 56 -20.76 -22.54 0.06
N LYS A 57 -21.20 -23.65 -0.55
CA LYS A 57 -20.61 -24.23 -1.76
C LYS A 57 -21.71 -24.27 -2.80
N SER A 58 -21.93 -23.16 -3.47
CA SER A 58 -22.98 -23.06 -4.47
C SER A 58 -22.38 -23.18 -5.88
N SER A 59 -23.23 -23.43 -6.89
CA SER A 59 -22.78 -23.33 -8.29
C SER A 59 -22.44 -21.89 -8.70
N ASP A 60 -22.87 -20.91 -7.89
CA ASP A 60 -22.62 -19.48 -8.07
C ASP A 60 -21.44 -19.06 -7.19
N LEU A 61 -20.26 -19.54 -7.57
CA LEU A 61 -19.01 -19.39 -6.82
C LEU A 61 -18.61 -17.92 -6.55
N GLU A 62 -19.18 -16.96 -7.30
CA GLU A 62 -18.98 -15.52 -7.10
C GLU A 62 -19.66 -14.97 -5.83
N LYS A 63 -20.66 -15.69 -5.30
CA LYS A 63 -21.44 -15.28 -4.12
C LYS A 63 -21.05 -16.01 -2.83
N ASP A 64 -20.04 -16.88 -2.90
CA ASP A 64 -19.57 -17.65 -1.75
C ASP A 64 -18.61 -16.79 -0.88
N GLU A 65 -19.15 -15.71 -0.32
CA GLU A 65 -18.48 -14.86 0.69
C GLU A 65 -18.39 -15.59 2.03
N LEU A 66 -17.25 -15.44 2.72
CA LEU A 66 -17.07 -15.87 4.11
C LEU A 66 -16.92 -14.65 5.01
N GLU A 67 -17.83 -14.49 5.97
CA GLU A 67 -17.71 -13.45 7.01
C GLU A 67 -17.07 -14.05 8.25
N ILE A 68 -15.92 -13.51 8.66
CA ILE A 68 -15.20 -13.93 9.87
C ILE A 68 -15.28 -12.80 10.90
N THR A 69 -15.82 -13.09 12.08
CA THR A 69 -16.04 -12.12 13.15
C THR A 69 -15.25 -12.49 14.40
N PHE A 70 -14.48 -11.53 14.91
CA PHE A 70 -13.71 -11.68 16.14
C PHE A 70 -13.64 -10.39 16.95
N ALA A 71 -13.13 -10.49 18.17
CA ALA A 71 -13.02 -9.38 19.10
C ALA A 71 -12.02 -8.31 18.58
N ARG A 72 -12.41 -7.05 18.71
CA ARG A 72 -11.65 -5.90 18.18
C ARG A 72 -10.36 -5.62 18.95
N ASP A 73 -10.26 -6.07 20.19
CA ASP A 73 -9.10 -5.92 21.06
C ASP A 73 -7.91 -6.81 20.65
N SER A 74 -8.12 -7.78 19.76
CA SER A 74 -7.02 -8.61 19.27
C SER A 74 -5.98 -7.78 18.51
N LYS A 75 -4.71 -8.17 18.64
CA LYS A 75 -3.59 -7.50 17.95
C LYS A 75 -3.86 -7.40 16.44
N PHE A 76 -4.28 -8.51 15.84
CA PHE A 76 -4.62 -8.57 14.42
C PHE A 76 -5.82 -7.68 14.06
N ALA A 77 -6.87 -7.57 14.90
CA ALA A 77 -7.99 -6.67 14.65
C ALA A 77 -7.55 -5.20 14.62
N GLN A 78 -6.72 -4.78 15.57
CA GLN A 78 -6.18 -3.42 15.64
C GLN A 78 -5.29 -3.12 14.43
N ASP A 79 -4.45 -4.07 14.04
CA ASP A 79 -3.60 -3.97 12.84
C ASP A 79 -4.45 -3.88 11.57
N CYS A 80 -5.55 -4.64 11.49
CA CYS A 80 -6.49 -4.54 10.39
C CYS A 80 -7.18 -3.17 10.31
N LEU A 81 -7.55 -2.57 11.44
CA LEU A 81 -8.19 -1.26 11.43
C LEU A 81 -7.23 -0.13 11.03
N ARG A 82 -5.93 -0.31 11.27
CA ARG A 82 -4.88 0.65 10.93
C ARG A 82 -4.42 0.51 9.47
N SER A 83 -4.22 -0.72 9.00
CA SER A 83 -3.46 -1.00 7.76
C SER A 83 -3.98 -2.22 6.96
N ALA A 84 -5.17 -2.80 7.28
CA ALA A 84 -5.64 -4.06 6.66
C ALA A 84 -5.59 -4.14 5.14
N LEU A 85 -5.72 -2.99 4.46
CA LEU A 85 -5.84 -2.91 3.00
C LEU A 85 -4.67 -2.18 2.36
N GLU A 86 -3.58 -1.96 3.11
CA GLU A 86 -2.30 -1.56 2.52
C GLU A 86 -1.65 -2.72 1.76
N GLU A 87 -1.88 -3.95 2.22
CA GLU A 87 -1.44 -5.19 1.60
C GLU A 87 -2.59 -6.20 1.44
N ASN A 88 -2.44 -7.16 0.52
CA ASN A 88 -3.41 -8.24 0.39
C ASN A 88 -3.28 -9.21 1.57
N ILE A 89 -4.36 -9.42 2.32
CA ILE A 89 -4.44 -10.42 3.38
C ILE A 89 -5.09 -11.70 2.85
N PHE A 90 -4.36 -12.81 2.90
CA PHE A 90 -4.88 -14.13 2.58
C PHE A 90 -5.35 -14.85 3.84
N VAL A 91 -6.44 -15.60 3.72
CA VAL A 91 -7.03 -16.35 4.82
C VAL A 91 -7.19 -17.81 4.43
N LYS A 92 -6.81 -18.70 5.33
CA LYS A 92 -7.01 -20.14 5.21
C LYS A 92 -7.64 -20.67 6.49
N VAL A 93 -8.78 -21.34 6.34
CA VAL A 93 -9.53 -21.96 7.44
C VAL A 93 -9.39 -23.47 7.33
N THR A 94 -8.85 -24.09 8.37
CA THR A 94 -8.56 -25.52 8.43
C THR A 94 -9.31 -26.15 9.60
N LYS A 95 -9.98 -27.27 9.34
CA LYS A 95 -10.56 -28.11 10.38
C LYS A 95 -9.46 -29.01 10.94
N TYR A 96 -9.35 -29.04 12.26
CA TYR A 96 -8.50 -29.98 12.99
C TYR A 96 -9.37 -30.90 13.84
N GLN A 97 -9.26 -32.21 13.60
CA GLN A 97 -9.98 -33.24 14.35
C GLN A 97 -9.26 -34.59 14.22
N HIS A 98 -9.10 -35.31 15.32
CA HIS A 98 -8.40 -36.60 15.39
C HIS A 98 -6.98 -36.58 14.78
N GLY A 99 -6.26 -35.46 14.90
CA GLY A 99 -4.95 -35.28 14.28
C GLY A 99 -4.97 -35.03 12.77
N ASN A 100 -6.15 -35.04 12.13
CA ASN A 100 -6.30 -34.76 10.71
C ASN A 100 -6.56 -33.27 10.47
N LEU A 101 -5.93 -32.75 9.42
CA LEU A 101 -6.10 -31.39 8.92
C LEU A 101 -6.85 -31.41 7.59
N GLU A 102 -7.96 -30.68 7.52
CA GLU A 102 -8.80 -30.57 6.33
C GLU A 102 -9.06 -29.09 6.03
N VAL A 103 -8.61 -28.58 4.87
CA VAL A 103 -8.86 -27.17 4.49
C VAL A 103 -10.33 -26.99 4.15
N LEU A 104 -11.03 -26.17 4.93
CA LEU A 104 -12.45 -25.88 4.74
C LEU A 104 -12.66 -24.75 3.72
N TRP A 105 -11.81 -23.73 3.77
CA TRP A 105 -11.95 -22.52 2.96
C TRP A 105 -10.61 -21.80 2.81
N GLN A 106 -10.39 -21.18 1.65
CA GLN A 106 -9.23 -20.32 1.40
C GLN A 106 -9.63 -19.17 0.47
N GLY A 107 -9.05 -18.00 0.70
CA GLY A 107 -9.30 -16.82 -0.11
C GLY A 107 -8.59 -15.59 0.45
N ARG A 108 -9.16 -14.41 0.22
CA ARG A 108 -8.58 -13.13 0.63
C ARG A 108 -9.59 -12.24 1.33
N VAL A 109 -9.11 -11.36 2.20
CA VAL A 109 -9.92 -10.32 2.82
C VAL A 109 -10.15 -9.19 1.81
N VAL A 110 -11.40 -8.79 1.62
CA VAL A 110 -11.81 -7.71 0.70
C VAL A 110 -12.21 -6.46 1.46
N SER A 111 -12.81 -6.63 2.63
CA SER A 111 -13.33 -5.54 3.43
C SER A 111 -13.24 -5.87 4.91
N VAL A 112 -12.97 -4.83 5.69
CA VAL A 112 -12.90 -4.86 7.15
C VAL A 112 -13.99 -3.93 7.68
N LYS A 113 -14.96 -4.48 8.41
CA LYS A 113 -16.08 -3.73 8.98
C LYS A 113 -16.02 -3.74 10.51
N PRO A 114 -15.64 -2.63 11.16
CA PRO A 114 -15.77 -2.52 12.60
C PRO A 114 -17.25 -2.41 13.01
N SER A 115 -17.66 -3.17 14.02
CA SER A 115 -19.00 -3.09 14.63
C SER A 115 -18.88 -3.16 16.15
N GLY A 116 -18.89 -1.99 16.81
CA GLY A 116 -18.72 -1.89 18.26
C GLY A 116 -17.41 -2.51 18.75
N ALA A 117 -17.54 -3.56 19.57
CA ALA A 117 -16.44 -4.34 20.15
C ALA A 117 -15.95 -5.50 19.26
N GLN A 118 -16.52 -5.69 18.08
CA GLN A 118 -16.16 -6.75 17.15
C GLN A 118 -15.70 -6.17 15.81
N ILE A 119 -14.97 -6.98 15.06
CA ILE A 119 -14.57 -6.72 13.68
C ILE A 119 -15.07 -7.86 12.81
N THR A 120 -15.66 -7.53 11.66
CA THR A 120 -16.11 -8.50 10.66
C THR A 120 -15.28 -8.34 9.40
N LEU A 121 -14.54 -9.39 9.05
CA LEU A 121 -13.81 -9.49 7.79
C LEU A 121 -14.71 -10.14 6.75
N LYS A 122 -14.90 -9.45 5.62
CA LYS A 122 -15.50 -10.06 4.43
C LYS A 122 -14.39 -10.67 3.60
N CYS A 123 -14.47 -11.98 3.40
CA CYS A 123 -13.50 -12.73 2.65
C CYS A 123 -14.14 -13.32 1.39
N GLU A 124 -13.41 -13.30 0.27
CA GLU A 124 -13.84 -13.88 -1.01
C GLU A 124 -12.83 -14.93 -1.48
N THR A 125 -13.30 -15.91 -2.25
CA THR A 125 -12.42 -16.85 -2.94
C THR A 125 -11.77 -16.19 -4.15
N ASP A 126 -10.68 -16.76 -4.68
CA ASP A 126 -10.06 -16.25 -5.91
C ASP A 126 -10.96 -16.34 -7.16
N TYR A 127 -12.10 -17.04 -7.07
CA TYR A 127 -13.02 -17.25 -8.19
C TYR A 127 -13.74 -15.97 -8.62
N THR A 128 -13.91 -14.97 -7.74
CA THR A 128 -14.48 -13.67 -8.12
C THR A 128 -13.63 -12.91 -9.15
N LYS A 129 -12.40 -13.37 -9.41
CA LYS A 129 -11.57 -12.89 -10.52
C LYS A 129 -12.10 -13.33 -11.89
N LEU A 130 -12.76 -14.51 -11.98
CA LEU A 130 -13.28 -15.08 -13.24
C LEU A 130 -14.60 -14.43 -13.69
N GLY A 131 -15.42 -13.93 -12.76
CA GLY A 131 -16.68 -13.23 -13.03
C GLY A 131 -16.53 -11.81 -13.59
N ARG A 132 -15.29 -11.32 -13.69
CA ARG A 132 -15.03 -9.95 -14.13
C ARG A 132 -15.31 -9.83 -15.63
N ALA A 133 -16.20 -8.90 -16.00
CA ALA A 133 -16.46 -8.58 -17.40
C ALA A 133 -15.16 -8.37 -18.19
N GLY A 134 -14.97 -9.17 -19.25
CA GLY A 134 -13.78 -9.13 -20.10
C GLY A 134 -13.72 -7.89 -21.01
N ALA A 135 -14.85 -7.48 -21.57
CA ALA A 135 -14.98 -6.26 -22.35
C ALA A 135 -15.50 -5.10 -21.49
N ARG A 136 -14.59 -4.32 -20.90
CA ARG A 136 -14.95 -3.17 -20.03
C ARG A 136 -14.99 -1.83 -20.75
N LEU A 137 -14.37 -1.74 -21.92
CA LEU A 137 -14.27 -0.49 -22.67
C LEU A 137 -15.61 -0.19 -23.35
N LYS A 138 -16.15 0.98 -23.05
CA LYS A 138 -17.35 1.53 -23.68
C LYS A 138 -16.95 2.76 -24.48
N PHE A 139 -17.73 3.11 -25.51
CA PHE A 139 -17.63 4.42 -26.14
C PHE A 139 -18.01 5.49 -25.10
N GLN A 140 -17.06 6.33 -24.73
CA GLN A 140 -17.24 7.44 -23.80
C GLN A 140 -16.33 8.60 -24.18
N ARG A 141 -16.67 9.83 -23.76
CA ARG A 141 -15.87 11.03 -24.07
C ARG A 141 -14.54 11.05 -23.32
N THR A 142 -14.52 10.54 -22.08
CA THR A 142 -13.34 10.50 -21.21
C THR A 142 -12.40 9.37 -21.60
N CYS A 143 -11.10 9.59 -21.41
CA CYS A 143 -10.06 8.58 -21.60
C CYS A 143 -10.32 7.35 -20.72
N CYS A 144 -10.30 6.17 -21.34
CA CYS A 144 -10.48 4.89 -20.67
C CYS A 144 -9.19 4.32 -20.05
N HIS A 145 -8.04 4.92 -20.32
CA HIS A 145 -6.76 4.41 -19.81
C HIS A 145 -6.51 4.84 -18.37
N ASP A 146 -5.94 3.94 -17.58
CA ASP A 146 -5.32 4.27 -16.30
C ASP A 146 -4.09 5.16 -16.55
N LEU A 147 -3.95 6.22 -15.75
CA LEU A 147 -2.82 7.14 -15.87
C LEU A 147 -1.54 6.38 -15.52
N TYR A 148 -0.49 6.53 -16.34
CA TYR A 148 0.75 5.74 -16.26
C TYR A 148 0.58 4.23 -16.53
N GLY A 149 -0.63 3.78 -16.84
CA GLY A 149 -0.89 2.39 -17.23
C GLY A 149 -0.44 2.09 -18.65
N ASN A 150 -0.47 0.80 -19.01
CA ASN A 150 -0.01 0.30 -20.30
C ASN A 150 -0.63 1.01 -21.52
N GLY A 151 -1.92 1.38 -21.42
CA GLY A 151 -2.59 2.11 -22.50
C GLY A 151 -2.21 3.60 -22.57
N CYS A 152 -1.99 4.24 -21.42
CA CYS A 152 -1.60 5.65 -21.37
C CYS A 152 -0.15 5.85 -21.86
N LYS A 153 0.74 4.88 -21.62
CA LYS A 153 2.17 4.91 -22.00
C LYS A 153 3.00 6.08 -21.44
N LEU A 154 2.41 6.95 -20.62
CA LEU A 154 3.14 8.01 -19.96
C LEU A 154 4.10 7.40 -18.93
N ASN A 155 5.38 7.72 -19.03
CA ASN A 155 6.37 7.25 -18.07
C ASN A 155 6.15 7.96 -16.73
N LYS A 156 5.89 7.19 -15.67
CA LYS A 156 5.62 7.72 -14.33
C LYS A 156 6.84 8.45 -13.76
N ALA A 157 8.05 8.01 -14.06
CA ALA A 157 9.28 8.56 -13.47
C ALA A 157 9.49 10.05 -13.82
N ASP A 158 9.02 10.48 -14.99
CA ASP A 158 9.24 11.85 -15.49
C ASP A 158 8.34 12.90 -14.81
N TRP A 159 7.35 12.46 -14.03
CA TRP A 159 6.32 13.32 -13.44
C TRP A 159 6.30 13.30 -11.90
N GLY A 160 7.17 12.51 -11.28
CA GLY A 160 7.24 12.40 -9.83
C GLY A 160 7.91 13.61 -9.20
N VAL A 161 7.24 14.24 -8.25
CA VAL A 161 7.83 15.30 -7.43
C VAL A 161 8.28 14.69 -6.11
N LEU A 162 9.59 14.62 -5.91
CA LEU A 162 10.20 14.14 -4.67
C LEU A 162 10.09 15.21 -3.57
N THR A 163 9.56 14.84 -2.41
CA THR A 163 9.40 15.75 -1.26
C THR A 163 9.46 14.95 0.06
N THR A 164 9.28 15.62 1.20
CA THR A 164 9.20 15.03 2.53
C THR A 164 7.90 15.45 3.21
N ILE A 165 7.41 14.60 4.11
CA ILE A 165 6.22 14.89 4.91
C ILE A 165 6.60 15.78 6.10
N LYS A 166 5.87 16.89 6.26
CA LYS A 166 5.99 17.79 7.41
C LYS A 166 5.02 17.44 8.52
N SER A 167 3.77 17.15 8.17
CA SER A 167 2.76 16.75 9.15
C SER A 167 1.67 15.87 8.51
N VAL A 168 1.06 15.01 9.33
CA VAL A 168 -0.05 14.13 8.93
C VAL A 168 -1.23 14.39 9.86
N THR A 169 -2.34 14.88 9.31
CA THR A 169 -3.58 15.12 10.05
C THR A 169 -4.73 14.35 9.39
N ALA A 170 -4.96 13.12 9.86
CA ALA A 170 -5.91 12.18 9.26
C ALA A 170 -5.67 11.97 7.76
N ASN A 171 -6.47 12.58 6.89
CA ASN A 171 -6.34 12.49 5.43
C ASN A 171 -5.59 13.69 4.81
N ALA A 172 -5.31 14.74 5.59
CA ALA A 172 -4.56 15.90 5.12
C ALA A 172 -3.07 15.69 5.40
N ILE A 173 -2.27 15.64 4.34
CA ILE A 173 -0.82 15.48 4.40
C ILE A 173 -0.18 16.81 4.01
N GLU A 174 0.56 17.42 4.94
CA GLU A 174 1.35 18.61 4.66
C GLU A 174 2.73 18.17 4.17
N LEU A 175 3.05 18.52 2.94
CA LEU A 175 4.32 18.24 2.27
C LEU A 175 5.17 19.50 2.23
N ARG A 176 6.47 19.36 1.96
CA ARG A 176 7.38 20.50 1.84
C ARG A 176 7.57 20.92 0.39
N ASP A 177 7.85 22.20 0.20
CA ASP A 177 8.40 22.76 -1.03
C ASP A 177 7.57 22.46 -2.30
N LEU A 178 6.23 22.40 -2.19
CA LEU A 178 5.36 22.25 -3.37
C LEU A 178 5.01 23.62 -3.97
N THR A 179 5.34 23.78 -5.25
CA THR A 179 5.05 24.99 -6.03
C THR A 179 4.19 24.64 -7.23
N PHE A 180 2.93 24.28 -6.97
CA PHE A 180 1.97 23.87 -8.01
C PHE A 180 0.61 24.52 -7.77
N ASP A 181 -0.16 24.67 -8.85
CA ASP A 181 -1.52 25.19 -8.78
C ASP A 181 -2.44 24.28 -7.95
N ASP A 182 -3.51 24.86 -7.43
CA ASP A 182 -4.56 24.11 -6.74
C ASP A 182 -5.10 22.98 -7.62
N ASN A 183 -5.25 21.81 -7.01
CA ASN A 183 -5.67 20.56 -7.62
C ASN A 183 -4.75 20.06 -8.75
N TYR A 184 -3.51 20.53 -8.87
CA TYR A 184 -2.53 19.95 -9.79
C TYR A 184 -2.34 18.43 -9.59
N PHE A 185 -2.44 17.95 -8.34
CA PHE A 185 -2.28 16.55 -7.96
C PHE A 185 -3.59 15.77 -7.80
N ARG A 186 -4.75 16.40 -8.04
CA ARG A 186 -6.06 15.74 -7.93
C ARG A 186 -6.17 14.55 -8.89
N LEU A 187 -6.68 13.42 -8.40
CA LEU A 187 -6.70 12.11 -9.10
C LEU A 187 -5.30 11.52 -9.37
N GLY A 188 -4.27 12.12 -8.76
CA GLY A 188 -2.91 11.60 -8.76
C GLY A 188 -2.69 10.63 -7.62
N MET A 189 -1.44 10.42 -7.26
CA MET A 189 -1.08 9.51 -6.17
C MET A 189 0.08 10.06 -5.34
N LEU A 190 0.00 9.86 -4.03
CA LEU A 190 1.12 10.00 -3.11
C LEU A 190 1.72 8.61 -2.90
N GLN A 191 3.01 8.46 -3.16
CA GLN A 191 3.75 7.23 -2.95
C GLN A 191 4.66 7.39 -1.74
N SER A 192 4.47 6.52 -0.75
CA SER A 192 5.29 6.42 0.46
C SER A 192 6.71 5.95 0.13
N THR A 193 7.63 6.10 1.10
CA THR A 193 9.03 5.64 0.98
C THR A 193 9.12 4.13 0.70
N PHE A 194 8.15 3.34 1.17
CA PHE A 194 8.09 1.89 0.96
C PHE A 194 7.36 1.47 -0.33
N GLY A 195 6.99 2.43 -1.17
CA GLY A 195 6.38 2.18 -2.48
C GLY A 195 4.86 2.03 -2.48
N VAL A 196 4.19 2.03 -1.31
CA VAL A 196 2.73 2.03 -1.21
C VAL A 196 2.18 3.35 -1.73
N SER A 197 1.18 3.29 -2.63
CA SER A 197 0.56 4.46 -3.25
C SER A 197 -0.88 4.66 -2.76
N VAL A 198 -1.26 5.91 -2.51
CA VAL A 198 -2.63 6.31 -2.16
C VAL A 198 -3.11 7.43 -3.08
N GLY A 199 -4.39 7.36 -3.49
CA GLY A 199 -4.99 8.34 -4.38
C GLY A 199 -5.21 9.69 -3.71
N ILE A 200 -5.11 10.76 -4.49
CA ILE A 200 -5.28 12.15 -4.04
C ILE A 200 -6.65 12.68 -4.47
N GLU A 201 -7.44 13.16 -3.51
CA GLU A 201 -8.76 13.75 -3.77
C GLU A 201 -8.66 15.24 -4.13
N SER A 202 -7.79 15.99 -3.44
CA SER A 202 -7.54 17.41 -3.71
C SER A 202 -6.13 17.83 -3.26
N SER A 203 -5.64 18.94 -3.80
CA SER A 203 -4.38 19.56 -3.36
C SER A 203 -4.51 21.08 -3.35
N ALA A 204 -3.94 21.75 -2.36
CA ALA A 204 -3.88 23.20 -2.30
C ALA A 204 -2.58 23.63 -1.60
N GLY A 205 -1.77 24.45 -2.27
CA GLY A 205 -0.41 24.76 -1.84
C GLY A 205 0.39 23.49 -1.48
N ASN A 206 0.84 23.42 -0.22
CA ASN A 206 1.63 22.31 0.32
C ASN A 206 0.81 21.14 0.86
N VAL A 207 -0.52 21.23 0.86
CA VAL A 207 -1.40 20.22 1.47
C VAL A 207 -2.04 19.35 0.39
N VAL A 208 -1.96 18.04 0.60
CA VAL A 208 -2.58 17.02 -0.24
C VAL A 208 -3.57 16.23 0.60
N ASN A 209 -4.83 16.16 0.16
CA ASN A 209 -5.86 15.35 0.80
C ASN A 209 -5.94 13.98 0.11
N ILE A 210 -5.65 12.91 0.87
CA ILE A 210 -5.69 11.54 0.37
C ILE A 210 -7.08 10.91 0.55
N ILE A 211 -7.48 10.07 -0.40
CA ILE A 211 -8.84 9.49 -0.46
C ILE A 211 -9.16 8.56 0.72
N ARG A 212 -8.12 7.98 1.30
CA ARG A 212 -8.21 7.11 2.48
C ARG A 212 -7.01 7.35 3.37
N ARG A 213 -7.19 7.16 4.66
CA ARG A 213 -6.12 7.19 5.64
C ARG A 213 -5.07 6.12 5.30
N LEU A 214 -3.80 6.51 5.43
CA LEU A 214 -2.64 5.64 5.28
C LEU A 214 -1.77 5.87 6.52
N ASP A 215 -1.93 5.00 7.53
CA ASP A 215 -1.39 5.23 8.86
C ASP A 215 0.14 5.20 8.90
N SER A 216 0.75 4.41 8.02
CA SER A 216 2.20 4.33 7.87
C SER A 216 2.88 5.64 7.47
N LEU A 217 2.12 6.65 6.98
CA LEU A 217 2.68 7.97 6.67
C LEU A 217 3.04 8.78 7.93
N ALA A 218 2.35 8.54 9.05
CA ALA A 218 2.63 9.25 10.30
C ALA A 218 4.03 8.88 10.84
N ASP A 219 4.47 7.64 10.61
CA ASP A 219 5.80 7.14 10.97
C ASP A 219 6.90 7.64 10.00
N GLN A 220 6.51 8.28 8.89
CA GLN A 220 7.40 8.82 7.84
C GLN A 220 7.51 10.35 7.88
N VAL A 221 7.09 10.99 8.98
CA VAL A 221 7.28 12.44 9.14
C VAL A 221 8.77 12.74 9.33
N THR A 222 9.32 13.59 8.48
CA THR A 222 10.70 14.07 8.63
C THR A 222 10.68 15.36 9.44
N SER A 223 11.47 15.45 10.51
CA SER A 223 11.55 16.70 11.30
C SER A 223 12.32 17.78 10.54
N ASP A 224 12.03 19.06 10.84
CA ASP A 224 12.76 20.18 10.21
C ASP A 224 14.26 20.16 10.56
N ALA A 225 14.61 19.69 11.76
CA ALA A 225 15.99 19.52 12.20
C ALA A 225 16.71 18.43 11.39
N ASP A 226 16.10 17.26 11.23
CA ASP A 226 16.71 16.15 10.48
C ASP A 226 16.86 16.51 8.99
N LEU A 227 15.86 17.18 8.41
CA LEU A 227 15.94 17.66 7.02
C LEU A 227 17.05 18.71 6.85
N LEU A 228 17.22 19.62 7.81
CA LEU A 228 18.31 20.60 7.78
C LEU A 228 19.68 19.92 7.90
N THR A 229 19.83 18.96 8.81
CA THR A 229 21.05 18.15 8.94
C THR A 229 21.40 17.45 7.63
N TYR A 230 20.42 16.83 6.97
CA TYR A 230 20.60 16.20 5.67
C TYR A 230 21.02 17.21 4.59
N LYS A 231 20.31 18.34 4.46
CA LYS A 231 20.64 19.39 3.47
C LYS A 231 22.07 19.93 3.68
N ASN A 232 22.48 20.14 4.93
CA ASN A 232 23.84 20.59 5.26
C ASN A 232 24.90 19.53 4.94
N ALA A 233 24.61 18.24 5.21
CA ALA A 233 25.51 17.15 4.88
C ALA A 233 25.72 17.03 3.35
N VAL A 234 24.65 17.12 2.57
CA VAL A 234 24.71 17.11 1.10
C VAL A 234 25.52 18.29 0.58
N SER A 235 25.23 19.51 1.07
CA SER A 235 26.01 20.69 0.66
C SER A 235 27.49 20.58 1.01
N ALA A 236 27.84 19.96 2.15
CA ALA A 236 29.24 19.74 2.53
C ALA A 236 29.92 18.67 1.66
N LEU A 237 29.19 17.65 1.22
CA LEU A 237 29.67 16.67 0.26
C LEU A 237 29.94 17.31 -1.11
N ASP A 238 28.99 18.11 -1.62
CA ASP A 238 29.15 18.81 -2.90
C ASP A 238 30.37 19.75 -2.88
N GLN A 239 30.60 20.45 -1.77
CA GLN A 239 31.78 21.28 -1.58
C GLN A 239 33.08 20.45 -1.55
N ALA A 240 33.08 19.28 -0.90
CA ALA A 240 34.25 18.39 -0.88
C ALA A 240 34.56 17.84 -2.28
N ILE A 241 33.53 17.45 -3.04
CA ILE A 241 33.66 17.00 -4.44
C ILE A 241 34.22 18.13 -5.30
N ALA A 242 33.64 19.33 -5.21
CA ALA A 242 34.10 20.49 -5.97
C ALA A 242 35.56 20.88 -5.63
N THR A 243 35.97 20.73 -4.36
CA THR A 243 37.36 20.98 -3.94
C THR A 243 38.31 19.96 -4.54
N ARG A 244 37.95 18.67 -4.53
CA ARG A 244 38.72 17.60 -5.18
C ARG A 244 38.86 17.84 -6.68
N ASP A 245 37.75 18.18 -7.35
CA ASP A 245 37.70 18.35 -8.80
C ASP A 245 38.40 19.64 -9.27
N ALA A 246 38.74 20.55 -8.35
CA ALA A 246 39.45 21.80 -8.62
C ALA A 246 40.97 21.71 -8.38
N LEU A 247 41.51 20.55 -8.00
CA LEU A 247 42.94 20.35 -7.79
C LEU A 247 43.71 20.46 -9.12
N ASP A 248 44.89 21.06 -9.06
CA ASP A 248 45.79 21.23 -10.21
C ASP A 248 46.64 19.96 -10.41
N GLU A 249 46.46 19.28 -11.54
CA GLU A 249 47.20 18.05 -11.89
C GLU A 249 48.71 18.29 -12.03
N ASP A 250 49.13 19.53 -12.28
CA ASP A 250 50.54 19.90 -12.42
C ASP A 250 51.23 20.21 -11.08
N ASP A 251 50.51 20.20 -9.94
CA ASP A 251 51.10 20.45 -8.61
C ASP A 251 52.00 19.27 -8.17
N PRO A 252 53.24 19.53 -7.70
CA PRO A 252 54.13 18.49 -7.17
C PRO A 252 53.53 17.62 -6.05
N ASN A 253 52.52 18.12 -5.32
CA ASN A 253 51.84 17.42 -4.24
C ASN A 253 50.47 16.85 -4.66
N TYR A 254 50.09 16.94 -5.94
CA TYR A 254 48.75 16.54 -6.43
C TYR A 254 48.31 15.16 -5.93
N GLU A 255 49.18 14.15 -5.97
CA GLU A 255 48.83 12.78 -5.58
C GLU A 255 48.42 12.67 -4.10
N GLN A 256 49.10 13.43 -3.22
CA GLN A 256 48.76 13.49 -1.80
C GLN A 256 47.49 14.31 -1.57
N ASP A 257 47.39 15.49 -2.18
CA ASP A 257 46.23 16.39 -2.05
C ASP A 257 44.95 15.75 -2.58
N PHE A 258 45.04 15.00 -3.68
CA PHE A 258 43.92 14.24 -4.24
C PHE A 258 43.48 13.11 -3.30
N THR A 259 44.43 12.38 -2.71
CA THR A 259 44.13 11.32 -1.73
C THR A 259 43.42 11.87 -0.50
N ASP A 260 43.89 13.00 0.04
CA ASP A 260 43.29 13.65 1.19
C ASP A 260 41.90 14.22 0.88
N ALA A 261 41.74 14.83 -0.31
CA ALA A 261 40.44 15.31 -0.78
C ALA A 261 39.45 14.15 -1.02
N GLN A 262 39.92 13.02 -1.54
CA GLN A 262 39.08 11.83 -1.71
C GLN A 262 38.64 11.24 -0.36
N ALA A 263 39.55 11.15 0.62
CA ALA A 263 39.20 10.72 1.98
C ALA A 263 38.17 11.66 2.63
N LEU A 264 38.25 12.97 2.37
CA LEU A 264 37.24 13.94 2.82
C LEU A 264 35.89 13.70 2.14
N VAL A 265 35.85 13.46 0.82
CA VAL A 265 34.62 13.11 0.09
C VAL A 265 33.96 11.87 0.68
N GLU A 266 34.72 10.81 0.95
CA GLU A 266 34.21 9.59 1.58
C GLU A 266 33.63 9.86 2.97
N LEU A 267 34.30 10.66 3.79
CA LEU A 267 33.81 11.07 5.11
C LEU A 267 32.50 11.87 5.01
N LYS A 268 32.40 12.80 4.04
CA LYS A 268 31.16 13.58 3.83
C LYS A 268 30.05 12.71 3.25
N GLN A 269 30.37 11.75 2.40
CA GLN A 269 29.39 10.79 1.88
C GLN A 269 28.80 9.95 3.01
N GLU A 270 29.62 9.50 3.97
CA GLU A 270 29.11 8.77 5.14
C GLU A 270 28.23 9.65 6.04
N ALA A 271 28.57 10.93 6.20
CA ALA A 271 27.70 11.87 6.91
C ALA A 271 26.33 12.03 6.23
N VAL A 272 26.29 12.04 4.89
CA VAL A 272 25.02 12.02 4.12
C VAL A 272 24.26 10.72 4.34
N ASN A 273 24.94 9.56 4.28
CA ASN A 273 24.33 8.25 4.51
C ASN A 273 23.66 8.20 5.89
N VAL A 274 24.37 8.60 6.95
CA VAL A 274 23.83 8.66 8.32
C VAL A 274 22.66 9.63 8.43
N ALA A 275 22.76 10.83 7.85
CA ALA A 275 21.68 11.81 7.89
C ALA A 275 20.43 11.33 7.14
N SER A 276 20.61 10.63 6.00
CA SER A 276 19.53 10.12 5.17
C SER A 276 18.65 9.08 5.87
N GLN A 277 19.18 8.35 6.86
CA GLN A 277 18.42 7.34 7.61
C GLN A 277 17.21 7.93 8.37
N LYS A 278 17.24 9.25 8.63
CA LYS A 278 16.16 9.97 9.32
C LYS A 278 15.26 10.77 8.38
N VAL A 279 15.52 10.73 7.08
CA VAL A 279 14.76 11.47 6.07
C VAL A 279 13.95 10.50 5.23
N PHE A 280 12.63 10.64 5.31
CA PHE A 280 11.69 9.82 4.56
C PHE A 280 11.22 10.59 3.33
N PHE A 281 11.75 10.20 2.18
CA PHE A 281 11.32 10.76 0.91
C PHE A 281 10.04 10.10 0.44
N VAL A 282 9.10 10.93 -0.01
CA VAL A 282 7.86 10.52 -0.65
C VAL A 282 7.76 11.19 -2.02
N THR A 283 7.02 10.56 -2.92
CA THR A 283 6.86 11.09 -4.27
C THR A 283 5.39 11.37 -4.54
N VAL A 284 5.07 12.59 -4.95
CA VAL A 284 3.73 12.99 -5.38
C VAL A 284 3.68 12.99 -6.90
N TYR A 285 2.66 12.36 -7.46
CA TYR A 285 2.44 12.30 -8.90
C TYR A 285 1.17 13.07 -9.26
N PRO A 286 1.18 13.85 -10.35
CA PRO A 286 -0.02 14.54 -10.83
C PRO A 286 -1.09 13.56 -11.27
N GLY A 287 -2.34 14.01 -11.21
CA GLY A 287 -3.48 13.25 -11.73
C GLY A 287 -3.95 13.73 -13.08
N CYS A 288 -4.87 12.97 -13.67
CA CYS A 288 -5.44 13.26 -14.98
C CYS A 288 -6.96 13.20 -14.91
N MET A 289 -7.61 14.31 -15.28
CA MET A 289 -9.07 14.43 -15.38
C MET A 289 -9.69 13.65 -16.57
N LYS A 290 -8.88 12.85 -17.27
CA LYS A 290 -9.26 11.99 -18.39
C LYS A 290 -9.87 12.73 -19.60
N SER A 291 -9.84 14.06 -19.66
CA SER A 291 -10.25 14.80 -20.86
C SER A 291 -9.11 14.88 -21.88
N LEU A 292 -9.43 15.24 -23.13
CA LEU A 292 -8.41 15.49 -24.17
C LEU A 292 -7.48 16.64 -23.76
N THR A 293 -8.03 17.72 -23.19
CA THR A 293 -7.26 18.85 -22.66
C THR A 293 -6.35 18.45 -21.51
N ALA A 294 -6.82 17.59 -20.60
CA ALA A 294 -5.97 17.06 -19.53
C ALA A 294 -4.82 16.20 -20.10
N CYS A 295 -5.09 15.43 -21.15
CA CYS A 295 -4.07 14.64 -21.84
C CYS A 295 -3.01 15.51 -22.53
N HIS A 296 -3.41 16.68 -23.04
CA HIS A 296 -2.51 17.68 -23.62
C HIS A 296 -1.53 18.28 -22.60
N ARG A 297 -1.94 18.46 -21.33
CA ARG A 297 -1.01 18.89 -20.25
C ARG A 297 0.17 17.92 -20.08
N PHE A 298 -0.01 16.65 -20.41
CA PHE A 298 1.04 15.63 -20.37
C PHE A 298 1.76 15.44 -21.71
N ASN A 299 1.46 16.26 -22.73
CA ASN A 299 1.91 16.08 -24.11
C ASN A 299 1.68 14.65 -24.63
N ASN A 300 0.52 14.05 -24.31
CA ASN A 300 0.25 12.63 -24.55
C ASN A 300 -1.08 12.37 -25.27
N THR A 301 -1.57 13.35 -26.03
CA THR A 301 -2.88 13.29 -26.72
C THR A 301 -2.97 12.14 -27.72
N GLU A 302 -1.85 11.71 -28.32
CA GLU A 302 -1.82 10.57 -29.25
C GLU A 302 -2.26 9.24 -28.59
N ASN A 303 -2.05 9.09 -27.29
CA ASN A 303 -2.48 7.91 -26.52
C ASN A 303 -3.83 8.15 -25.80
N HIS A 304 -4.59 9.17 -26.18
CA HIS A 304 -5.92 9.40 -25.62
C HIS A 304 -6.93 8.39 -26.16
N LEU A 305 -7.40 7.47 -25.32
CA LEU A 305 -8.46 6.51 -25.67
C LEU A 305 -9.82 6.99 -25.16
N GLY A 306 -10.33 8.04 -25.78
CA GLY A 306 -11.65 8.61 -25.51
C GLY A 306 -12.22 9.28 -26.77
N PHE A 307 -13.54 9.42 -26.83
CA PHE A 307 -14.25 10.00 -27.96
C PHE A 307 -14.67 11.44 -27.63
N ALA A 308 -13.71 12.35 -27.54
CA ALA A 308 -13.92 13.73 -27.06
C ALA A 308 -15.01 14.51 -27.82
N TYR A 309 -15.26 14.15 -29.10
CA TYR A 309 -16.26 14.80 -29.95
C TYR A 309 -17.56 14.00 -30.08
N MET A 310 -17.76 12.94 -29.28
CA MET A 310 -19.02 12.21 -29.26
C MET A 310 -20.16 13.16 -28.86
N PRO A 311 -21.29 13.21 -29.61
CA PRO A 311 -22.45 14.00 -29.25
C PRO A 311 -23.00 13.61 -27.88
N GLU A 312 -23.51 14.58 -27.12
CA GLU A 312 -24.16 14.32 -25.82
C GLU A 312 -25.61 13.89 -26.02
N ASP A 313 -26.31 14.55 -26.95
CA ASP A 313 -27.65 14.16 -27.34
C ASP A 313 -27.64 13.08 -28.43
N ASN A 314 -28.62 12.19 -28.38
CA ASN A 314 -28.81 11.19 -29.41
C ASN A 314 -29.33 11.86 -30.69
N PRO A 315 -28.51 11.92 -31.77
CA PRO A 315 -28.87 12.64 -32.99
C PRO A 315 -30.07 12.01 -33.74
N ALA A 316 -30.47 10.79 -33.38
CA ALA A 316 -31.65 10.14 -33.93
C ALA A 316 -32.98 10.59 -33.25
N THR A 317 -32.92 11.15 -32.04
CA THR A 317 -34.12 11.53 -31.26
C THR A 317 -34.26 13.02 -31.05
N THR A 318 -33.17 13.79 -31.09
CA THR A 318 -33.21 15.25 -31.05
C THR A 318 -33.32 15.81 -32.46
N ARG A 319 -34.55 16.05 -32.93
CA ARG A 319 -34.76 17.00 -34.03
C ARG A 319 -34.60 18.40 -33.44
N ASN A 320 -33.65 19.17 -33.98
CA ASN A 320 -33.48 20.59 -33.65
C ASN A 320 -34.85 21.27 -33.58
N ALA A 321 -35.21 21.79 -32.40
CA ALA A 321 -36.32 22.72 -32.25
C ALA A 321 -35.90 24.10 -32.78
#